data_AF-A0A3D3X9F2-F1
#
_entry.id   AF-A0A3D3X9F2-F1
#
_cell.length_a   1.000
_cell.length_b   1.000
_cell.length_c   1.000
_cell.angle_alpha   90.00
_cell.angle_beta   90.00
_cell.angle_gamma   90.00
#
_symmetry.space_group_name_H-M   'P 1'
#
loop_
_entity.id
_entity.type
_entity.pdbx_description
1 polymer ?
#
loop_
_entity_poly.entity_id
_entity_poly.type
_entity_poly.pdbx_seq_one_letter_code
_entity_poly.pdbx_strand_id
1 'polypeptide(L)' 'MIYLHSICLNEEELPQGFPFNIPCIRSLEEMVFKSPVTFFVGENGSGKSTLLEAIACGLQTPAIG' A
#
# COMPACT_ATOMS: atom_id res chain seq x y z
N MET A 1 -2.57 3.56 22.19
CA MET A 1 -2.48 2.33 21.37
C MET A 1 -1.63 2.64 20.15
N ILE A 2 -0.72 1.74 19.77
CA ILE A 2 0.13 1.90 18.59
C ILE A 2 -0.58 1.23 17.42
N TYR A 3 -0.75 1.94 16.30
CA TYR A 3 -1.25 1.40 15.04
C TYR A 3 -0.65 2.21 13.88
N LEU A 4 -0.70 1.65 12.67
CA LEU A 4 -0.24 2.33 11.46
C LEU A 4 -1.06 3.60 11.25
N HIS A 5 -0.43 4.77 11.22
CA HIS A 5 -1.13 6.06 11.09
C HIS A 5 -1.30 6.46 9.62
N SER A 6 -0.22 6.42 8.84
CA SER A 6 -0.25 6.70 7.41
C SER A 6 0.89 5.99 6.67
N ILE A 7 0.73 5.86 5.36
CA ILE A 7 1.75 5.45 4.40
C ILE A 7 1.80 6.46 3.25
N CYS A 8 2.98 6.64 2.68
CA CYS A 8 3.21 7.45 1.48
C CYS A 8 4.31 6.82 0.63
N LEU A 9 4.32 7.14 -0.66
CA LEU A 9 5.47 6.86 -1.52
C LEU A 9 6.45 8.02 -1.40
N ASN A 10 7.71 7.70 -1.11
CA ASN A 10 8.75 8.70 -0.84
C ASN A 10 9.59 9.06 -2.07
N GLU A 11 9.17 8.63 -3.27
CA GLU A 11 9.91 8.84 -4.51
C GLU A 11 9.20 9.84 -5.42
N GLU A 12 9.96 10.80 -5.94
CA GLU A 12 9.48 11.76 -6.95
C GLU A 12 9.24 11.08 -8.30
N GLU A 13 10.02 10.04 -8.63
CA GLU A 13 9.88 9.24 -9.84
C GLU A 13 9.83 7.75 -9.50
N LEU A 14 8.64 7.14 -9.62
CA LEU A 14 8.47 5.71 -9.41
C LEU A 14 9.03 4.90 -10.61
N PRO A 15 9.63 3.73 -10.37
CA PRO A 15 10.06 2.83 -11.43
C PRO A 15 8.92 2.45 -12.38
N GLN A 16 9.26 2.17 -13.64
CA GLN A 16 8.27 1.61 -14.57
C GLN A 16 8.00 0.13 -14.28
N GLY A 17 6.73 -0.27 -14.47
CA GLY A 17 6.31 -1.66 -14.35
C GLY A 17 5.74 -2.02 -12.97
N PHE A 18 5.58 -3.31 -12.71
CA PHE A 18 5.01 -3.81 -11.45
C PHE A 18 5.95 -3.53 -10.27
N PRO A 19 5.45 -3.14 -9.09
CA PRO A 19 4.04 -2.89 -8.76
C PRO A 19 3.55 -1.46 -9.04
N PHE A 20 4.44 -0.55 -9.46
CA PHE A 20 4.17 0.89 -9.59
C PHE A 20 3.29 1.27 -10.78
N ASN A 21 3.02 0.34 -11.70
CA ASN A 21 2.05 0.52 -12.78
C ASN A 21 0.60 0.20 -12.36
N ILE A 22 0.38 -0.38 -11.18
CA ILE A 22 -0.97 -0.64 -10.65
C ILE A 22 -1.61 0.70 -10.27
N PRO A 23 -2.85 1.01 -10.72
CA PRO A 23 -3.47 2.30 -10.48
C PRO A 23 -3.49 2.74 -9.02
N CYS A 24 -3.85 1.85 -8.08
CA CYS A 24 -3.93 2.19 -6.66
C CYS A 24 -2.57 2.48 -5.99
N ILE A 25 -1.47 2.00 -6.58
CA ILE A 25 -0.11 2.27 -6.11
C ILE A 25 0.43 3.50 -6.80
N ARG A 26 0.25 3.62 -8.12
CA ARG A 26 0.74 4.73 -8.94
C ARG A 26 0.24 6.09 -8.46
N SER A 27 -1.02 6.17 -8.02
CA SER A 27 -1.64 7.40 -7.54
C SER A 27 -1.64 7.51 -6.00
N LEU A 28 -0.84 6.70 -5.30
CA LEU A 28 -0.75 6.73 -3.84
C LEU A 28 0.14 7.90 -3.41
N GLU A 29 -0.48 9.00 -2.99
CA GLU A 29 0.24 10.11 -2.35
C GLU A 29 0.39 9.85 -0.85
N GLU A 30 -0.69 10.04 -0.09
CA GLU A 30 -0.79 9.67 1.32
C GLU A 30 -2.08 8.89 1.55
N MET A 31 -1.98 7.77 2.29
CA MET A 31 -3.13 7.05 2.80
C MET A 31 -3.10 7.07 4.33
N VAL A 32 -4.08 7.77 4.92
CA VAL A 32 -4.25 7.88 6.37
C VAL A 32 -5.21 6.81 6.88
N PHE A 33 -4.77 6.07 7.89
CA PHE A 33 -5.55 5.05 8.59
C PHE A 33 -6.24 5.66 9.80
N LYS A 34 -7.58 5.62 9.80
CA LYS A 34 -8.41 6.23 10.87
C LYS A 34 -8.75 5.24 11.99
N SER A 35 -8.35 3.98 11.85
CA SER A 35 -8.71 2.88 12.75
C SER A 35 -7.58 1.85 12.79
N PRO A 36 -7.34 1.20 13.95
CA PRO A 36 -6.41 0.07 14.07
C PRO A 36 -6.75 -1.12 13.16
N VAL A 37 -8.00 -1.22 12.70
CA VAL A 37 -8.47 -2.23 11.73
C VAL A 37 -9.00 -1.51 10.49
N THR A 38 -8.42 -1.84 9.33
CA THR A 38 -8.79 -1.27 8.02
C THR A 38 -8.96 -2.40 7.01
N PHE A 39 -10.03 -2.37 6.22
CA PHE A 39 -10.32 -3.35 5.19
C PHE A 39 -10.08 -2.75 3.80
N PHE A 40 -9.30 -3.45 2.97
CA PHE A 40 -9.15 -3.12 1.56
C PHE A 40 -10.17 -3.92 0.74
N VAL A 41 -11.05 -3.22 0.02
CA VAL A 41 -12.12 -3.81 -0.81
C VAL A 41 -11.99 -3.35 -2.26
N GLY A 42 -12.46 -4.17 -3.20
CA GLY A 42 -12.36 -3.90 -4.64
C GLY A 42 -12.32 -5.17 -5.49
N GLU A 43 -12.44 -5.01 -6.81
CA GLU A 43 -12.48 -6.11 -7.79
C GLU A 43 -11.19 -6.94 -7.86
N ASN A 44 -11.24 -8.16 -8.42
CA ASN A 44 -10.03 -8.95 -8.65
C ASN A 44 -9.06 -8.18 -9.57
N GLY A 45 -7.77 -8.18 -9.23
CA GLY A 45 -6.76 -7.40 -9.96
C GLY A 45 -6.66 -5.92 -9.60
N SER A 46 -7.47 -5.40 -8.66
CA SER A 46 -7.45 -3.98 -8.26
C SER A 46 -6.22 -3.57 -7.42
N GLY A 47 -5.26 -4.46 -7.18
CA GLY A 47 -4.03 -4.16 -6.43
C GLY A 47 -4.11 -4.25 -4.91
N LYS A 48 -5.19 -4.82 -4.33
CA LYS A 48 -5.35 -4.93 -2.86
C LYS A 48 -4.20 -5.70 -2.20
N SER A 49 -3.92 -6.91 -2.66
CA SER A 49 -2.84 -7.74 -2.11
C SER A 49 -1.48 -7.09 -2.34
N THR A 50 -1.28 -6.48 -3.52
CA THR A 50 -0.03 -5.78 -3.83
C THR A 50 0.20 -4.57 -2.93
N LEU A 51 -0.85 -3.79 -2.60
CA LEU A 51 -0.76 -2.71 -1.64
C LEU A 51 -0.40 -3.24 -0.24
N LEU A 52 -1.01 -4.37 0.18
CA LEU A 52 -0.69 -4.99 1.47
C LEU A 52 0.77 -5.47 1.54
N GLU A 53 1.27 -6.09 0.47
CA GLU A 53 2.67 -6.49 0.33
C GLU A 53 3.62 -5.28 0.33
N ALA A 54 3.26 -4.19 -0.36
CA ALA A 54 4.04 -2.95 -0.36
C ALA A 54 4.13 -2.31 1.03
N ILE A 55 3.03 -2.32 1.80
CA ILE A 55 3.02 -1.87 3.20
C ILE A 55 3.96 -2.72 4.03
N ALA A 56 3.89 -4.05 3.91
CA ALA A 56 4.78 -4.96 4.64
C ALA A 56 6.26 -4.73 4.27
N CYS A 57 6.56 -4.54 2.99
CA CYS A 57 7.89 -4.20 2.50
C CYS A 57 8.42 -2.89 3.11
N GLY A 58 7.61 -1.82 3.07
CA GLY A 58 7.98 -0.51 3.64
C GLY A 58 8.17 -0.54 5.17
N LEU A 59 7.41 -1.38 5.88
CA LEU A 59 7.54 -1.58 7.32
C LEU A 59 8.61 -2.61 7.71
N GLN A 60 9.24 -3.26 6.73
CA GLN A 60 10.19 -4.36 6.94
C GLN A 60 9.59 -5.51 7.76
N THR A 61 8.32 -5.82 7.52
CA THR A 61 7.60 -6.91 8.18
C THR A 61 7.27 -8.04 7.20
N PRO A 62 7.04 -9.28 7.69
CA PRO A 62 6.58 -10.36 6.84
C PRO A 62 5.23 -10.04 6.19
N ALA A 63 5.16 -10.16 4.87
CA ALA A 63 3.88 -10.29 4.16
C ALA A 63 3.45 -11.77 4.24
N ILE A 64 2.29 -12.03 4.83
CA ILE A 64 1.66 -13.35 4.79
C ILE A 64 0.40 -13.19 3.93
N GLY A 65 0.45 -13.77 2.73
CA GLY A 65 -0.66 -13.85 1.80
C GLY A 65 -1.42 -15.16 1.94
#